data_AF-A0A1T4YCB5-F1
#
_entry.id   AF-A0A1T4YCB5-F1
#
_cell.length_a   1.000
_cell.length_b   1.000
_cell.length_c   1.000
_cell.angle_alpha   90.00
_cell.angle_beta   90.00
_cell.angle_gamma   90.00
#
_symmetry.space_group_name_H-M   'P 1'
#
loop_
_entity.id
_entity.type
_entity.pdbx_description
1 polymer ?
#
loop_
_entity_poly.entity_id
_entity_poly.type
_entity_poly.pdbx_seq_one_letter_code
_entity_poly.pdbx_strand_id
1 'polypeptide(L)'
;MRVFNGLSFEKLLLVGVIAVFLLGPDKLPSYAAKLGRLVRTLRDYANGAKVRMKEEMGPEFDDVDWKKLDPRQYDPRRIIREALLEDAPVAAAPVIKPVSKPQPAYLSRQKDGASPQPTAAVATPFDSEST
;
A
#
# COMPACT_ATOMS: atom_id res chain seq x y z
N MET A 1 -3.32 -12.91 28.14
CA MET A 1 -2.32 -12.08 27.46
C MET A 1 -3.06 -11.02 26.66
N ARG A 2 -3.23 -9.80 27.19
CA ARG A 2 -3.90 -8.71 26.46
C ARG A 2 -2.93 -8.21 25.39
N VAL A 3 -3.12 -8.66 24.15
CA VAL A 3 -2.49 -8.04 22.98
C VAL A 3 -3.27 -6.77 22.66
N PHE A 4 -2.63 -5.62 22.89
CA PHE A 4 -3.20 -4.30 22.65
C PHE A 4 -3.34 -4.05 21.13
N ASN A 5 -4.57 -4.03 20.61
CA ASN A 5 -4.93 -3.74 19.21
C ASN A 5 -4.81 -2.25 18.84
N GLY A 6 -3.64 -1.64 19.02
CA GLY A 6 -3.46 -0.25 18.56
C GLY A 6 -2.10 0.34 18.90
N LEU A 7 -1.70 1.31 18.09
CA LEU A 7 -0.63 2.28 18.33
C LEU A 7 -0.97 3.11 19.58
N SER A 8 -0.73 2.53 20.76
CA SER A 8 -0.84 3.25 22.02
C SER A 8 0.35 4.20 22.19
N PHE A 9 0.14 5.32 22.90
CA PHE A 9 1.20 6.30 23.16
C PHE A 9 2.45 5.68 23.79
N GLU A 10 2.27 4.74 24.73
CA GLU A 10 3.35 3.96 25.33
C GLU A 10 4.21 3.23 24.28
N LYS A 11 3.58 2.63 23.28
CA LYS A 11 4.29 1.92 22.21
C LYS A 11 5.03 2.89 21.29
N LEU A 12 4.44 4.05 20.99
CA LEU A 12 5.12 5.09 20.23
C LEU A 12 6.38 5.59 20.95
N LEU A 13 6.30 5.78 22.28
CA LEU A 13 7.45 6.15 23.09
C LEU A 13 8.52 5.05 23.07
N LEU A 14 8.13 3.79 23.26
CA LEU A 14 9.04 2.65 23.20
C LEU A 14 9.75 2.56 21.84
N VAL A 15 9.01 2.66 20.74
CA VAL A 15 9.56 2.68 19.37
C VAL A 15 10.49 3.88 19.17
N GLY A 16 10.12 5.05 19.69
CA GLY A 16 10.96 6.25 19.64
C GLY A 16 12.29 6.06 20.34
N VAL A 17 12.29 5.47 21.54
CA VAL A 17 13.52 5.15 22.29
C VAL A 17 14.38 4.17 21.51
N ILE A 18 13.79 3.09 20.97
CA ILE A 18 14.51 2.11 20.15
C ILE A 18 15.13 2.78 18.92
N ALA A 19 14.39 3.66 18.25
CA ALA A 19 14.89 4.42 17.10
C ALA A 19 16.07 5.33 17.48
N VAL A 20 16.03 5.98 18.65
CA VAL A 20 17.15 6.78 19.18
C VAL A 20 18.40 5.93 19.37
N PHE A 21 18.28 4.72 19.91
CA PHE A 21 19.42 3.83 20.08
C PHE A 21 19.99 3.31 18.75
N LEU A 22 19.14 2.98 17.79
CA LEU A 22 19.55 2.46 16.47
C LEU A 22 20.23 3.53 15.60
N LEU A 23 19.66 4.73 15.55
CA LEU A 23 20.17 5.83 14.71
C LEU A 23 21.20 6.72 15.42
N GLY A 24 21.16 6.75 16.75
CA GLY A 24 21.91 7.68 17.59
C GLY A 24 21.14 8.98 17.87
N PRO A 25 21.12 9.48 19.13
CA PRO A 25 20.41 10.71 19.52
C PRO A 25 20.92 11.95 18.79
N ASP A 26 22.21 12.00 18.44
CA ASP A 26 22.81 13.14 17.75
C ASP A 26 22.39 13.24 16.27
N LYS A 27 22.03 12.13 15.63
CA LYS A 27 21.70 12.09 14.20
C LYS A 27 20.21 12.28 13.94
N LEU A 28 19.34 11.83 14.84
CA LEU A 28 17.89 12.00 14.74
C LEU A 28 17.43 13.44 14.44
N PRO A 29 17.87 14.50 15.16
CA PRO A 29 17.42 15.86 14.89
C PRO A 29 17.85 16.32 13.49
N SER A 30 19.01 15.88 13.00
CA SER A 30 19.45 16.19 11.63
C SER A 30 18.55 15.52 10.58
N TYR A 31 18.18 14.25 10.78
CA TYR A 31 17.26 13.56 9.87
C TYR A 31 15.84 14.11 9.92
N ALA A 32 15.33 14.43 11.12
CA ALA A 32 14.04 15.09 11.29
C ALA A 32 14.01 16.45 10.58
N ALA A 33 15.08 17.24 10.68
CA ALA A 33 15.20 18.50 9.96
C ALA A 33 15.21 18.32 8.44
N LYS A 34 15.90 17.29 7.92
CA LYS A 34 15.91 16.96 6.49
C LYS A 34 14.52 16.55 5.99
N LEU A 35 13.83 15.69 6.74
CA LEU A 35 12.46 15.29 6.43
C LEU A 35 11.52 16.50 6.47
N GLY A 36 11.64 17.36 7.48
CA GLY A 36 10.84 18.58 7.59
C GLY A 36 11.04 19.52 6.41
N ARG A 37 12.28 19.70 5.95
CA ARG A 37 12.58 20.47 4.73
C ARG A 37 11.94 19.81 3.50
N LEU A 38 12.07 18.49 3.34
CA LEU A 38 11.48 17.75 2.23
C LEU A 38 9.95 17.92 2.19
N VAL A 39 9.28 17.77 3.35
CA VAL A 39 7.82 17.94 3.47
C VAL A 39 7.41 19.37 3.16
N ARG A 40 8.16 20.36 3.63
CA ARG A 40 7.92 21.79 3.31
C ARG A 40 7.99 22.00 1.79
N THR A 41 9.08 21.53 1.18
CA THR A 41 9.29 21.64 -0.26
C THR A 41 8.17 20.96 -1.04
N LEU A 42 7.82 19.71 -0.70
CA LEU A 42 6.68 18.99 -1.30
C LEU A 42 5.37 19.77 -1.19
N ARG A 43 5.10 20.36 -0.02
CA ARG A 43 3.91 21.20 0.20
C ARG A 43 3.93 22.43 -0.69
N ASP A 44 5.07 23.11 -0.80
CA ASP A 44 5.21 24.31 -1.63
C ASP A 44 5.04 23.96 -3.12
N TYR A 45 5.59 22.84 -3.58
CA TYR A 45 5.35 22.31 -4.93
C TYR A 45 3.88 21.97 -5.18
N ALA A 46 3.22 21.28 -4.25
CA ALA A 46 1.81 20.94 -4.37
C ALA A 46 0.90 22.18 -4.42
N ASN A 47 1.19 23.19 -3.59
CA ASN A 47 0.48 24.46 -3.61
C ASN A 47 0.69 25.20 -4.93
N GLY A 48 1.93 25.26 -5.43
CA GLY A 48 2.23 25.91 -6.72
C GLY A 48 1.55 25.21 -7.89
N ALA A 49 1.52 23.88 -7.90
CA ALA A 49 0.77 23.10 -8.89
C ALA A 49 -0.73 23.39 -8.82
N LYS A 50 -1.31 23.44 -7.60
CA LYS A 50 -2.72 23.78 -7.40
C LYS A 50 -3.07 25.18 -7.92
N VAL A 51 -2.20 26.17 -7.71
CA VAL A 51 -2.39 27.54 -8.22
C VAL A 51 -2.42 27.56 -9.75
N ARG A 52 -1.41 26.97 -10.41
CA ARG A 52 -1.37 26.92 -11.88
C ARG A 52 -2.54 26.14 -12.49
N MET A 53 -2.92 25.04 -11.84
CA MET A 53 -4.06 24.22 -12.27
C MET A 53 -5.38 24.98 -12.14
N LYS A 54 -5.53 25.83 -11.11
CA LYS A 54 -6.68 26.73 -10.93
C LYS A 54 -6.70 27.87 -11.95
N GLU A 55 -5.53 28.36 -12.36
CA GLU A 55 -5.40 29.41 -13.38
C GLU A 55 -5.75 28.91 -14.80
N GLU A 56 -5.38 27.68 -15.15
CA GLU A 56 -5.63 27.13 -16.50
C GLU A 56 -7.00 26.45 -16.68
N MET A 57 -7.58 25.85 -15.63
CA MET A 57 -8.88 25.17 -15.73
C MET A 57 -10.07 26.06 -15.37
N GLY A 58 -9.83 27.28 -14.90
CA GLY A 58 -10.87 28.21 -14.48
C GLY A 58 -11.52 27.84 -13.13
N PRO A 59 -12.42 28.70 -12.61
CA PRO A 59 -13.07 28.54 -11.30
C PRO A 59 -13.88 27.24 -11.13
N GLU A 60 -14.13 26.50 -12.22
CA GLU A 60 -14.84 25.22 -12.26
C GLU A 60 -14.07 24.07 -11.55
N PHE A 61 -12.77 24.23 -11.27
CA PHE A 61 -11.92 23.21 -10.61
C PHE A 61 -11.98 23.23 -9.07
N ASP A 62 -12.72 24.17 -8.47
CA ASP A 62 -12.86 24.27 -7.00
C ASP A 62 -13.99 23.38 -6.44
N ASP A 63 -14.97 22.98 -7.25
CA ASP A 63 -16.15 22.23 -6.79
C ASP A 63 -16.01 20.70 -6.90
N VAL A 64 -15.10 20.20 -7.74
CA VAL A 64 -14.92 18.77 -7.99
C VAL A 64 -13.69 18.25 -7.25
N ASP A 65 -13.92 17.42 -6.23
CA ASP A 65 -13.00 16.41 -5.69
C ASP A 65 -11.94 16.73 -4.62
N TRP A 66 -11.74 17.96 -4.14
CA TRP A 66 -10.85 18.15 -2.97
C TRP A 66 -11.50 17.76 -1.64
N LYS A 67 -12.82 17.93 -1.52
CA LYS A 67 -13.59 17.62 -0.30
C LYS A 67 -13.80 16.12 -0.09
N LYS A 68 -13.66 15.31 -1.14
CA LYS A 68 -13.71 13.83 -1.08
C LYS A 68 -12.37 13.19 -0.73
N LEU A 69 -11.26 13.92 -0.96
CA LEU A 69 -9.90 13.46 -0.70
C LEU A 69 -9.32 13.94 0.64
N ASP A 70 -10.05 14.77 1.40
CA ASP A 70 -9.65 15.13 2.76
C ASP A 70 -9.92 13.94 3.71
N PRO A 71 -8.88 13.27 4.23
CA PRO A 71 -9.02 12.07 5.06
C PRO A 71 -9.72 12.34 6.40
N ARG A 72 -9.90 13.61 6.81
CA ARG A 72 -10.64 14.00 8.02
C ARG A 72 -12.12 14.26 7.76
N GLN A 73 -12.51 14.40 6.49
CA GLN A 73 -13.87 14.70 6.03
C GLN A 73 -14.53 13.49 5.36
N TYR A 74 -13.89 12.32 5.37
CA TYR A 74 -14.52 11.04 5.04
C TYR A 74 -15.54 10.71 6.14
N ASP A 75 -16.70 11.35 6.07
CA ASP A 75 -17.77 11.21 7.06
C ASP A 75 -18.48 9.87 6.82
N PRO A 76 -18.26 8.85 7.66
CA PRO A 76 -18.78 7.49 7.43
C PRO A 76 -20.31 7.47 7.34
N ARG A 77 -20.98 8.50 7.89
CA ARG A 77 -22.42 8.68 7.83
C ARG A 77 -22.94 8.89 6.40
N ARG A 78 -22.12 9.43 5.51
CA ARG A 78 -22.51 9.67 4.12
C ARG A 78 -22.64 8.36 3.33
N ILE A 79 -21.73 7.42 3.55
CA ILE A 79 -21.75 6.08 2.94
C ILE A 79 -22.98 5.28 3.40
N ILE A 80 -23.34 5.41 4.69
CA ILE A 80 -24.52 4.75 5.25
C ILE A 80 -25.81 5.34 4.67
N ARG A 81 -25.87 6.66 4.48
CA ARG A 81 -27.03 7.34 3.88
C ARG A 81 -27.19 6.98 2.40
N GLU A 82 -26.09 6.90 1.65
CA GLU A 82 -26.09 6.44 0.26
C GLU A 82 -26.55 4.97 0.19
N ALA A 83 -26.08 4.10 1.09
CA ALA A 83 -26.55 2.71 1.18
C ALA A 83 -28.03 2.56 1.61
N LEU A 84 -28.57 3.51 2.40
CA LEU A 84 -29.95 3.46 2.89
C LEU A 84 -30.96 4.10 1.93
N LEU A 85 -30.52 5.03 1.08
CA LEU A 85 -31.34 5.62 0.01
C LEU A 85 -31.41 4.73 -1.23
N GLU A 86 -30.42 3.86 -1.44
CA GLU A 86 -30.33 2.99 -2.62
C GLU A 86 -30.89 1.57 -2.39
N ASP A 87 -31.22 1.19 -1.13
CA ASP A 87 -31.85 -0.09 -0.80
C ASP A 87 -33.30 0.08 -0.32
N ALA A 88 -34.20 0.26 -1.29
CA ALA A 88 -35.55 -0.31 -1.23
C ALA A 88 -35.59 -1.45 -2.26
N PRO A 89 -36.12 -2.63 -1.92
CA PRO A 89 -35.36 -3.73 -1.36
C PRO A 89 -35.16 -4.87 -2.37
N VAL A 90 -34.01 -5.54 -2.35
CA VAL A 90 -33.95 -6.99 -2.66
C VAL A 90 -32.88 -7.67 -1.81
N ALA A 91 -33.38 -8.51 -0.90
CA ALA A 91 -32.62 -9.42 -0.08
C ALA A 91 -31.63 -10.27 -0.89
N ALA A 92 -30.33 -10.11 -0.62
CA ALA A 92 -29.33 -11.14 -0.87
C ALA A 92 -28.09 -10.90 -0.01
N ALA A 93 -28.03 -11.59 1.14
CA ALA A 93 -26.79 -11.72 1.92
C ALA A 93 -25.69 -12.35 1.05
N PRO A 94 -24.44 -11.86 1.07
CA PRO A 94 -23.37 -12.48 0.31
C PRO A 94 -22.96 -13.80 0.98
N VAL A 95 -23.35 -14.92 0.37
CA VAL A 95 -22.85 -16.26 0.71
C VAL A 95 -21.39 -16.34 0.24
N ILE A 96 -20.45 -16.17 1.16
CA ILE A 96 -19.02 -16.39 0.91
C ILE A 96 -18.79 -17.90 0.85
N LYS A 97 -18.61 -18.45 -0.35
CA LYS A 97 -18.15 -19.84 -0.55
C LYS A 97 -16.63 -19.91 -0.31
N PRO A 98 -16.11 -20.82 0.53
CA PRO A 98 -14.68 -20.93 0.75
C PRO A 98 -13.98 -21.49 -0.50
N VAL A 99 -13.00 -20.76 -1.02
CA VAL A 99 -12.05 -21.24 -2.04
C VAL A 99 -11.16 -22.30 -1.41
N SER A 100 -11.26 -23.54 -1.88
CA SER A 100 -10.33 -24.63 -1.56
C SER A 100 -8.94 -24.31 -2.11
N LYS A 101 -7.92 -24.39 -1.25
CA LYS A 101 -6.51 -24.12 -1.59
C LYS A 101 -6.02 -25.09 -2.67
N PRO A 102 -5.23 -24.65 -3.68
CA PRO A 102 -4.60 -25.58 -4.61
C PRO A 102 -3.50 -26.37 -3.91
N GLN A 103 -3.63 -27.69 -3.91
CA GLN A 103 -2.61 -28.60 -3.40
C GLN A 103 -1.48 -28.73 -4.43
N PRO A 104 -0.21 -28.53 -4.05
CA PRO A 104 0.86 -28.43 -5.04
C PRO A 104 1.29 -29.79 -5.58
N ALA A 105 1.45 -29.85 -6.91
CA ALA A 105 1.64 -31.06 -7.71
C ALA A 105 3.00 -31.79 -7.53
N TYR A 106 3.86 -31.37 -6.60
CA TYR A 106 5.16 -32.00 -6.39
C TYR A 106 5.09 -33.31 -5.61
N LEU A 107 3.97 -33.60 -4.92
CA LEU A 107 3.81 -34.85 -4.17
C LEU A 107 3.48 -36.07 -5.05
N SER A 108 3.11 -35.87 -6.32
CA SER A 108 2.74 -36.97 -7.23
C SER A 108 3.92 -37.52 -8.04
N ARG A 109 5.07 -36.83 -8.08
CA ARG A 109 6.23 -37.26 -8.89
C ARG A 109 7.17 -38.23 -8.16
N GLN A 110 7.04 -38.37 -6.84
CA GLN A 110 7.97 -39.18 -6.04
C GLN A 110 7.59 -40.68 -5.95
N LYS A 111 6.63 -41.16 -6.77
CA LYS A 111 6.19 -42.56 -6.74
C LYS A 111 6.65 -43.41 -7.93
N ASP A 112 7.22 -42.80 -8.97
CA ASP A 112 7.70 -43.52 -10.14
C ASP A 112 9.22 -43.39 -10.24
N GLY A 113 9.91 -44.37 -9.67
CA GLY A 113 11.35 -44.50 -9.77
C GLY A 113 11.78 -44.83 -11.19
N ALA A 114 12.56 -43.94 -11.80
CA ALA A 114 13.49 -44.27 -12.88
C ALA A 114 14.56 -43.17 -12.94
N SER A 115 15.80 -43.51 -12.59
CA SER A 115 16.97 -42.65 -12.79
C SER A 115 17.47 -42.82 -14.23
N PRO A 116 17.82 -41.73 -14.93
CA PRO A 116 18.87 -41.80 -15.94
C PRO A 116 20.07 -40.94 -15.55
N GLN A 117 21.26 -41.57 -15.59
CA GLN A 117 22.58 -40.99 -15.38
C GLN A 117 22.99 -40.00 -16.50
N PRO A 118 24.06 -39.19 -16.29
CA PRO A 118 24.36 -38.01 -17.08
C PRO A 118 25.10 -38.36 -18.37
N THR A 119 24.76 -37.68 -19.47
CA THR A 119 25.59 -37.63 -20.68
C THR A 119 25.88 -36.18 -21.03
N ALA A 120 27.15 -35.94 -21.32
CA ALA A 120 27.75 -34.65 -21.56
C ALA A 120 27.35 -34.07 -22.94
N ALA A 121 27.39 -32.74 -23.00
CA ALA A 121 27.63 -31.91 -24.18
C ALA A 121 26.55 -31.88 -25.28
N VAL A 122 25.69 -30.85 -25.22
CA VAL A 122 25.31 -30.06 -26.41
C VAL A 122 25.34 -28.58 -26.00
N ALA A 123 26.09 -27.78 -26.77
CA ALA A 123 26.32 -26.36 -26.57
C ALA A 123 25.02 -25.55 -26.57
N THR A 124 24.89 -24.58 -25.67
CA THR A 124 23.82 -23.57 -25.71
C THR A 124 24.11 -22.59 -26.86
N PRO A 125 23.21 -22.42 -27.85
CA PRO A 125 23.35 -21.35 -28.84
C PRO A 125 23.20 -19.98 -28.16
N PHE A 126 24.16 -19.10 -28.36
CA PHE A 126 24.04 -17.68 -28.00
C PHE A 126 23.05 -16.99 -28.96
N ASP A 127 22.14 -16.20 -28.40
CA ASP A 127 21.17 -15.36 -29.12
C ASP A 127 21.84 -14.04 -29.53
N SER A 128 21.81 -13.71 -30.81
CA SER A 128 22.52 -12.56 -31.41
C SER A 128 21.59 -11.46 -31.93
N GLU A 129 20.32 -11.41 -31.52
CA GLU A 129 19.39 -10.32 -31.87
C GLU A 129 19.18 -9.30 -30.73
N SER A 130 20.25 -8.66 -30.28
CA SER A 130 20.11 -7.39 -29.55
C SER A 130 21.04 -6.34 -30.15
N THR A 131 20.47 -5.54 -31.06
CA THR A 131 20.95 -4.23 -31.48
C THR A 131 19.88 -3.21 -31.13
#